data_AF-A0A0M0K9F3-F1
#
_entry.id   AF-A0A0M0K9F3-F1
#
_cell.length_a   1.000
_cell.length_b   1.000
_cell.length_c   1.000
_cell.angle_alpha   90.00
_cell.angle_beta   90.00
_cell.angle_gamma   90.00
#
_symmetry.space_group_name_H-M   'P 1'
#
loop_
_entity.id
_entity.type
_entity.pdbx_description
1 polymer ?
#
loop_
_entity_poly.entity_id
_entity_poly.type
_entity_poly.pdbx_seq_one_letter_code
_entity_poly.pdbx_strand_id
1 'polypeptide(L)'
;MPLTLEELKDVQANAMADDIDIVFDKMTMWSKEEAMAYFESGGTTEPEEVPYVIVGHSMGTWMSYEWIKLCAERGIPLPAMWIVSGFPAPDIPEAERPWNKNEKMDEATFQEECRGWNVNEIIFEEPNWKQYSGMMRDDFTLFDSYSFTPPPAHVGPSFAIPMQARVLSKDCRCKKHHLELWKRFTTASFELEEMPGNHLFFYDVPARDEWMKSILKKLPTPFFPEACID
;
A
#
# COMPACT_ATOMS: atom_id res chain seq x y z
N MET A 1 9.20 14.01 -17.04
CA MET A 1 8.76 14.94 -15.97
C MET A 1 7.25 15.05 -16.09
N PRO A 2 6.51 15.14 -14.97
CA PRO A 2 5.07 15.34 -15.03
C PRO A 2 4.73 16.62 -15.79
N LEU A 3 3.67 16.60 -16.60
CA LEU A 3 3.17 17.78 -17.28
C LEU A 3 2.59 18.76 -16.27
N THR A 4 2.95 20.02 -16.42
CA THR A 4 2.30 21.11 -15.68
C THR A 4 0.89 21.36 -16.22
N LEU A 5 0.04 22.00 -15.40
CA LEU A 5 -1.30 22.39 -15.85
C LEU A 5 -1.24 23.35 -17.05
N GLU A 6 -0.22 24.21 -17.11
CA GLU A 6 -0.03 25.12 -18.24
C GLU A 6 0.31 24.36 -19.52
N GLU A 7 1.21 23.39 -19.44
CA GLU A 7 1.53 22.54 -20.60
C GLU A 7 0.32 21.75 -21.09
N LEU A 8 -0.55 21.27 -20.18
CA LEU A 8 -1.79 20.58 -20.57
C LEU A 8 -2.77 21.51 -21.26
N LYS A 9 -2.91 22.76 -20.78
CA LYS A 9 -3.73 23.79 -21.46
C LYS A 9 -3.17 24.14 -22.83
N ASP A 10 -1.85 24.25 -22.97
CA ASP A 10 -1.21 24.48 -24.26
C ASP A 10 -1.51 23.33 -25.23
N VAL A 11 -1.41 22.07 -24.79
CA VAL A 11 -1.73 20.90 -25.61
C VAL A 11 -3.22 20.88 -25.99
N GLN A 12 -4.12 21.14 -25.04
CA GLN A 12 -5.57 21.22 -25.28
C GLN A 12 -5.92 22.30 -26.32
N ALA A 13 -5.37 23.50 -26.17
CA ALA A 13 -5.61 24.62 -27.09
C ALA A 13 -5.07 24.30 -28.49
N ASN A 14 -3.90 23.65 -28.59
CA ASN A 14 -3.34 23.21 -29.86
C ASN A 14 -4.21 22.14 -30.56
N ALA A 15 -4.89 21.29 -29.78
CA ALA A 15 -5.85 20.31 -30.28
C ALA A 15 -7.24 20.91 -30.61
N MET A 16 -7.48 22.19 -30.29
CA MET A 16 -8.79 22.85 -30.39
C MET A 16 -9.89 22.15 -29.59
N ALA A 17 -9.54 21.56 -28.44
CA ALA A 17 -10.42 20.73 -27.62
C ALA A 17 -10.86 21.44 -26.31
N ASP A 18 -11.24 22.72 -26.40
CA ASP A 18 -11.65 23.55 -25.25
C ASP A 18 -12.89 23.01 -24.52
N ASP A 19 -13.65 22.11 -25.16
CA ASP A 19 -14.83 21.43 -24.64
C ASP A 19 -14.51 20.14 -23.86
N ILE A 20 -13.27 19.67 -23.87
CA ILE A 20 -12.81 18.47 -23.15
C ILE A 20 -12.10 18.88 -21.86
N ASP A 21 -12.62 18.48 -20.70
CA ASP A 21 -12.05 18.87 -19.40
C ASP A 21 -10.64 18.32 -19.16
N ILE A 22 -9.77 19.16 -18.58
CA ILE A 22 -8.45 18.72 -18.08
C ILE A 22 -8.61 18.07 -16.70
N VAL A 23 -8.38 16.76 -16.63
CA VAL A 23 -8.28 16.03 -15.37
C VAL A 23 -6.82 16.02 -14.90
N PHE A 24 -6.37 17.12 -14.30
CA PHE A 24 -4.94 17.36 -14.00
C PHE A 24 -4.25 16.21 -13.25
N ASP A 25 -4.86 15.70 -12.19
CA ASP A 25 -4.31 14.62 -11.35
C ASP A 25 -4.03 13.33 -12.15
N LYS A 26 -4.79 13.08 -13.21
CA LYS A 26 -4.63 11.94 -14.12
C LYS A 26 -3.63 12.26 -15.24
N MET A 27 -3.82 13.41 -15.89
CA MET A 27 -3.11 13.78 -17.11
C MET A 27 -1.68 14.29 -16.86
N THR A 28 -1.36 14.73 -15.64
CA THR A 28 0.00 15.18 -15.30
C THR A 28 1.05 14.08 -15.49
N MET A 29 0.66 12.80 -15.46
CA MET A 29 1.58 11.67 -15.67
C MET A 29 1.73 11.27 -17.14
N TRP A 30 0.97 11.88 -18.05
CA TRP A 30 1.04 11.58 -19.47
C TRP A 30 2.21 12.30 -20.15
N SER A 31 2.63 11.79 -21.29
CA SER A 31 3.43 12.51 -22.28
C SER A 31 2.58 13.54 -23.03
N LYS A 32 3.24 14.49 -23.71
CA LYS A 32 2.51 15.50 -24.51
C LYS A 32 1.78 14.84 -25.68
N GLU A 33 2.36 13.78 -26.23
CA GLU A 33 1.81 13.00 -27.33
C GLU A 33 0.54 12.26 -26.90
N GLU A 34 0.56 11.66 -25.71
CA GLU A 34 -0.60 11.01 -25.10
C GLU A 34 -1.74 11.99 -24.79
N ALA A 35 -1.41 13.15 -24.19
CA ALA A 35 -2.38 14.21 -23.96
C ALA A 35 -2.97 14.75 -25.27
N MET A 36 -2.14 14.93 -26.30
CA MET A 36 -2.59 15.36 -27.63
C MET A 36 -3.57 14.34 -28.22
N ALA A 37 -3.20 13.05 -28.23
CA ALA A 37 -4.06 11.99 -28.77
C ALA A 37 -5.42 11.91 -28.05
N TYR A 38 -5.43 12.10 -26.72
CA TYR A 38 -6.66 12.18 -25.95
C TYR A 38 -7.54 13.35 -26.40
N PHE A 39 -6.99 14.57 -26.50
CA PHE A 39 -7.77 15.74 -26.93
C PHE A 39 -8.25 15.62 -28.38
N GLU A 40 -7.38 15.20 -29.32
CA GLU A 40 -7.72 15.02 -30.73
C GLU A 40 -8.81 13.96 -30.95
N SER A 41 -8.90 12.98 -30.04
CA SER A 41 -9.94 11.96 -30.06
C SER A 41 -11.27 12.39 -29.43
N GLY A 42 -11.39 13.64 -28.98
CA GLY A 42 -12.55 14.12 -28.22
C GLY A 42 -12.66 13.48 -26.83
N GLY A 43 -11.51 13.19 -26.20
CA GLY A 43 -11.43 12.63 -24.86
C GLY A 43 -11.68 11.11 -24.78
N THR A 44 -11.39 10.36 -25.84
CA THR A 44 -11.70 8.91 -25.92
C THR A 44 -10.48 7.99 -25.98
N THR A 45 -9.36 8.45 -26.51
CA THR A 45 -8.09 7.72 -26.61
C THR A 45 -7.23 8.03 -25.39
N GLU A 46 -7.33 7.21 -24.35
CA GLU A 46 -6.43 7.30 -23.20
C GLU A 46 -5.13 6.50 -23.43
N PRO A 47 -4.04 6.87 -22.75
CA PRO A 47 -2.80 6.09 -22.79
C PRO A 47 -3.00 4.66 -22.30
N GLU A 48 -2.17 3.75 -22.80
CA GLU A 48 -2.14 2.38 -22.29
C GLU A 48 -1.68 2.39 -20.83
N GLU A 49 -2.50 1.84 -19.93
CA GLU A 49 -2.17 1.78 -18.51
C GLU A 49 -1.05 0.76 -18.29
N VAL A 50 0.03 1.19 -17.64
CA VAL A 50 1.04 0.26 -17.13
C VAL A 50 0.52 -0.32 -15.81
N PRO A 51 0.19 -1.62 -15.75
CA PRO A 51 -0.35 -2.20 -14.53
C PRO A 51 0.71 -2.14 -13.43
N TYR A 52 0.28 -1.91 -12.20
CA TYR A 52 1.16 -1.94 -11.02
C TYR A 52 0.54 -2.78 -9.89
N VAL A 53 1.39 -3.26 -8.99
CA VAL A 53 0.99 -4.02 -7.80
C VAL A 53 1.50 -3.28 -6.57
N ILE A 54 0.66 -3.21 -5.53
CA ILE A 54 1.08 -2.66 -4.24
C ILE A 54 1.28 -3.80 -3.24
N VAL A 55 2.44 -3.78 -2.60
CA VAL A 55 2.79 -4.70 -1.51
C VAL A 55 3.00 -3.88 -0.24
N GLY A 56 2.09 -4.01 0.71
CA GLY A 56 2.17 -3.39 2.03
C GLY A 56 2.57 -4.42 3.09
N HIS A 57 3.50 -4.04 3.97
CA HIS A 57 3.85 -4.82 5.16
C HIS A 57 3.79 -3.94 6.41
N SER A 58 3.31 -4.49 7.52
CA SER A 58 3.16 -3.76 8.78
C SER A 58 2.36 -2.46 8.54
N MET A 59 2.83 -1.31 9.03
CA MET A 59 2.20 0.00 8.78
C MET A 59 2.04 0.33 7.27
N GLY A 60 2.92 -0.21 6.41
CA GLY A 60 2.81 -0.04 4.95
C GLY A 60 1.50 -0.58 4.37
N THR A 61 0.80 -1.47 5.08
CA THR A 61 -0.55 -1.91 4.71
C THR A 61 -1.59 -0.79 4.81
N TRP A 62 -1.57 0.00 5.89
CA TRP A 62 -2.47 1.14 6.04
C TRP A 62 -2.12 2.27 5.08
N MET A 63 -0.82 2.51 4.86
CA MET A 63 -0.37 3.44 3.81
C MET A 63 -0.87 3.03 2.43
N SER A 64 -0.82 1.72 2.11
CA SER A 64 -1.36 1.22 0.84
C SER A 64 -2.87 1.40 0.72
N TYR A 65 -3.64 1.23 1.80
CA TYR A 65 -5.07 1.49 1.80
C TYR A 65 -5.37 2.97 1.53
N GLU A 66 -4.73 3.90 2.24
CA GLU A 66 -4.96 5.34 2.04
C GLU A 66 -4.52 5.79 0.64
N TRP A 67 -3.44 5.20 0.11
CA TRP A 67 -3.03 5.45 -1.28
C TRP A 67 -4.07 4.97 -2.29
N ILE A 68 -4.57 3.73 -2.15
CA ILE A 68 -5.60 3.16 -3.04
C ILE A 68 -6.89 3.98 -2.96
N LYS A 69 -7.30 4.38 -1.75
CA LYS A 69 -8.44 5.26 -1.53
C LYS A 69 -8.26 6.60 -2.28
N LEU A 70 -7.09 7.22 -2.15
CA LEU A 70 -6.77 8.46 -2.84
C LEU A 70 -6.75 8.31 -4.37
N CYS A 71 -6.24 7.18 -4.88
CA CYS A 71 -6.29 6.88 -6.31
C CYS A 71 -7.73 6.77 -6.80
N ALA A 72 -8.58 6.03 -6.07
CA ALA A 72 -9.99 5.88 -6.41
C ALA A 72 -10.73 7.23 -6.40
N GLU A 73 -10.49 8.08 -5.40
CA GLU A 73 -11.08 9.41 -5.29
C GLU A 73 -10.66 10.33 -6.46
N ARG A 74 -9.46 10.16 -7.00
CA ARG A 74 -8.90 10.97 -8.08
C ARG A 74 -9.07 10.39 -9.47
N GLY A 75 -9.73 9.23 -9.61
CA GLY A 75 -9.83 8.52 -10.88
C GLY A 75 -8.48 8.07 -11.44
N ILE A 76 -7.47 7.88 -10.57
CA ILE A 76 -6.20 7.26 -10.93
C ILE A 76 -6.43 5.75 -10.98
N PRO A 77 -5.92 5.05 -12.01
CA PRO A 77 -6.09 3.61 -12.14
C PRO A 77 -5.66 2.85 -10.87
N LEU A 78 -6.49 1.88 -10.46
CA LEU A 78 -6.24 1.05 -9.28
C LEU A 78 -5.18 -0.02 -9.58
N PRO A 79 -4.46 -0.52 -8.57
CA PRO A 79 -3.47 -1.57 -8.79
C PRO A 79 -4.15 -2.86 -9.29
N ALA A 80 -3.44 -3.60 -10.12
CA ALA A 80 -3.88 -4.91 -10.61
C ALA A 80 -3.93 -5.96 -9.49
N MET A 81 -3.20 -5.74 -8.39
CA MET A 81 -3.20 -6.58 -7.20
C MET A 81 -2.77 -5.78 -5.97
N TRP A 82 -3.34 -6.13 -4.83
CA TRP A 82 -2.99 -5.54 -3.55
C TRP A 82 -2.65 -6.62 -2.53
N ILE A 83 -1.39 -6.63 -2.08
CA ILE A 83 -0.86 -7.61 -1.15
C ILE A 83 -0.61 -6.93 0.20
N VAL A 84 -1.26 -7.40 1.25
CA VAL A 84 -1.11 -6.89 2.62
C VAL A 84 -0.53 -7.97 3.53
N SER A 85 0.29 -7.57 4.48
CA SER A 85 0.97 -8.52 5.35
C SER A 85 1.28 -8.02 6.74
N GLY A 86 1.14 -8.91 7.71
CA GLY A 86 1.62 -8.68 9.07
C GLY A 86 0.97 -7.52 9.81
N PHE A 87 -0.21 -7.03 9.41
CA PHE A 87 -0.88 -5.92 10.09
C PHE A 87 -2.40 -6.03 9.99
N PRO A 88 -3.16 -5.63 11.05
CA PRO A 88 -4.62 -5.69 11.00
C PRO A 88 -5.20 -4.75 9.95
N ALA A 89 -6.46 -5.00 9.58
CA ALA A 89 -7.23 -4.06 8.78
C ALA A 89 -7.31 -2.66 9.43
N PRO A 90 -7.37 -1.57 8.63
CA PRO A 90 -7.28 -0.20 9.14
C PRO A 90 -8.47 0.22 10.01
N ASP A 91 -9.62 -0.41 9.83
CA ASP A 91 -10.85 -0.19 10.60
C ASP A 91 -11.01 -1.19 11.77
N ILE A 92 -9.94 -1.85 12.21
CA ILE A 92 -9.95 -2.63 13.44
C ILE A 92 -10.30 -1.72 14.64
N PRO A 93 -11.22 -2.14 15.54
CA PRO A 93 -11.50 -1.38 16.75
C PRO A 93 -10.24 -1.14 17.58
N GLU A 94 -10.11 0.05 18.18
CA GLU A 94 -8.91 0.41 18.95
C GLU A 94 -8.62 -0.59 20.08
N ALA A 95 -9.67 -1.08 20.75
CA ALA A 95 -9.57 -2.05 21.84
C ALA A 95 -9.11 -3.46 21.38
N GLU A 96 -9.13 -3.73 20.08
CA GLU A 96 -8.72 -5.01 19.49
C GLU A 96 -7.37 -4.92 18.76
N ARG A 97 -6.71 -3.76 18.78
CA ARG A 97 -5.38 -3.59 18.18
C ARG A 97 -4.35 -4.47 18.91
N PRO A 98 -3.48 -5.21 18.20
CA PRO A 98 -2.50 -6.11 18.82
C PRO A 98 -1.29 -5.40 19.47
N TRP A 99 -1.43 -4.13 19.86
CA TRP A 99 -0.36 -3.33 20.46
C TRP A 99 -0.88 -2.35 21.51
N ASN A 100 0.05 -1.82 22.29
CA ASN A 100 -0.22 -0.80 23.29
C ASN A 100 0.24 0.57 22.77
N LYS A 101 -0.50 1.63 23.08
CA LYS A 101 -0.14 3.00 22.66
C LYS A 101 1.18 3.47 23.30
N ASN A 102 2.08 3.99 22.48
CA ASN A 102 3.43 4.36 22.85
C ASN A 102 3.53 5.67 23.67
N GLU A 103 2.55 6.58 23.57
CA GLU A 103 2.57 7.94 24.13
C GLU A 103 3.00 7.99 25.61
N LYS A 104 2.60 6.99 26.42
CA LYS A 104 2.84 6.95 27.87
C LYS A 104 3.91 5.94 28.29
N MET A 105 4.59 5.29 27.34
CA MET A 105 5.61 4.29 27.64
C MET A 105 6.92 4.96 28.02
N ASP A 106 7.48 4.56 29.16
CA ASP A 106 8.89 4.80 29.45
C ASP A 106 9.80 4.02 28.48
N GLU A 107 11.12 4.22 28.57
CA GLU A 107 12.05 3.57 27.64
C GLU A 107 12.01 2.05 27.72
N ALA A 108 12.02 1.49 28.93
CA ALA A 108 12.02 0.04 29.12
C ALA A 108 10.74 -0.60 28.56
N THR A 109 9.58 0.00 28.83
CA THR A 109 8.29 -0.46 28.29
C THR A 109 8.24 -0.34 26.77
N PHE A 110 8.80 0.75 26.21
CA PHE A 110 8.84 0.92 24.77
C PHE A 110 9.77 -0.10 24.08
N GLN A 111 10.92 -0.41 24.68
CA GLN A 111 11.80 -1.49 24.20
C GLN A 111 11.08 -2.85 24.20
N GLU A 112 10.35 -3.19 25.27
CA GLU A 112 9.54 -4.41 25.31
C GLU A 112 8.44 -4.40 24.24
N GLU A 113 7.78 -3.26 24.00
CA GLU A 113 6.80 -3.15 22.94
C GLU A 113 7.43 -3.44 21.57
N CYS A 114 8.61 -2.85 21.29
CA CYS A 114 9.43 -3.09 20.09
C CYS A 114 9.89 -4.56 19.95
N ARG A 115 10.28 -5.22 21.05
CA ARG A 115 10.60 -6.66 21.06
C ARG A 115 9.40 -7.51 20.63
N GLY A 116 8.19 -7.10 21.03
CA GLY A 116 6.95 -7.70 20.56
C GLY A 116 6.76 -7.59 19.04
N TRP A 117 7.34 -6.58 18.39
CA TRP A 117 7.39 -6.43 16.92
C TRP A 117 8.65 -7.06 16.29
N ASN A 118 9.38 -7.88 17.05
CA ASN A 118 10.61 -8.57 16.65
C ASN A 118 11.79 -7.65 16.29
N VAL A 119 11.80 -6.40 16.77
CA VAL A 119 12.98 -5.51 16.63
C VAL A 119 14.21 -6.20 17.24
N ASN A 120 15.32 -6.17 16.50
CA ASN A 120 16.54 -6.89 16.88
C ASN A 120 17.18 -6.30 18.14
N GLU A 121 17.68 -7.16 19.03
CA GLU A 121 18.30 -6.74 20.30
C GLU A 121 19.45 -5.73 20.13
N ILE A 122 20.18 -5.78 19.01
CA ILE A 122 21.26 -4.83 18.71
C ILE A 122 20.77 -3.36 18.68
N ILE A 123 19.49 -3.12 18.42
CA ILE A 123 18.90 -1.79 18.39
C ILE A 123 18.74 -1.20 19.80
N PHE A 124 18.58 -2.05 20.82
CA PHE A 124 18.41 -1.61 22.21
C PHE A 124 19.73 -1.32 22.91
N GLU A 125 20.87 -1.66 22.28
CA GLU A 125 22.21 -1.34 22.77
C GLU A 125 22.60 0.11 22.43
N GLU A 126 23.37 0.75 23.30
CA GLU A 126 23.96 2.07 23.00
C GLU A 126 25.14 1.92 22.01
N PRO A 127 25.29 2.83 21.02
CA PRO A 127 24.55 4.08 20.82
C PRO A 127 23.29 3.96 19.94
N ASN A 128 22.92 2.75 19.51
CA ASN A 128 21.84 2.54 18.55
C ASN A 128 20.49 3.00 19.11
N TRP A 129 20.20 2.67 20.37
CA TRP A 129 18.93 3.06 20.98
C TRP A 129 18.72 4.57 20.97
N LYS A 130 19.74 5.32 21.39
CA LYS A 130 19.74 6.78 21.33
C LYS A 130 19.52 7.34 19.91
N GLN A 131 20.01 6.64 18.88
CA GLN A 131 19.85 7.08 17.49
C GLN A 131 18.46 6.77 16.92
N TYR A 132 17.87 5.62 17.22
CA TYR A 132 16.66 5.14 16.55
C TYR A 132 15.38 5.28 17.37
N SER A 133 15.45 5.38 18.71
CA SER A 133 14.28 5.41 19.59
C SER A 133 13.30 6.54 19.25
N GLY A 134 13.79 7.74 18.94
CA GLY A 134 12.94 8.86 18.53
C GLY A 134 12.14 8.55 17.26
N MET A 135 12.82 8.07 16.21
CA MET A 135 12.18 7.71 14.94
C MET A 135 11.18 6.55 15.11
N MET A 136 11.51 5.55 15.93
CA MET A 136 10.58 4.47 16.24
C MET A 136 9.34 4.98 16.98
N ARG A 137 9.48 5.93 17.91
CA ARG A 137 8.31 6.53 18.58
C ARG A 137 7.44 7.32 17.62
N ASP A 138 8.04 8.05 16.68
CA ASP A 138 7.30 8.76 15.65
C ASP A 138 6.51 7.77 14.78
N ASP A 139 7.14 6.69 14.31
CA ASP A 139 6.48 5.64 13.53
C ASP A 139 5.34 4.96 14.30
N PHE A 140 5.54 4.64 15.59
CA PHE A 140 4.50 4.05 16.43
C PHE A 140 3.33 5.00 16.66
N THR A 141 3.63 6.30 16.77
CA THR A 141 2.60 7.34 16.92
C THR A 141 1.70 7.41 15.70
N LEU A 142 2.20 7.13 14.49
CA LEU A 142 1.38 7.10 13.27
C LEU A 142 0.25 6.08 13.37
N PHE A 143 0.54 4.83 13.74
CA PHE A 143 -0.51 3.82 13.84
C PHE A 143 -1.31 3.90 15.16
N ASP A 144 -0.75 4.46 16.23
CA ASP A 144 -1.49 4.73 17.47
C ASP A 144 -2.60 5.77 17.28
N SER A 145 -2.28 6.84 16.55
CA SER A 145 -3.17 7.98 16.33
C SER A 145 -4.02 7.86 15.06
N TYR A 146 -3.78 6.85 14.23
CA TYR A 146 -4.56 6.61 13.03
C TYR A 146 -6.03 6.38 13.37
N SER A 147 -6.90 7.20 12.76
CA SER A 147 -8.35 7.10 12.84
C SER A 147 -8.89 6.76 11.46
N PHE A 148 -9.49 5.58 11.33
CA PHE A 148 -10.06 5.12 10.08
C PHE A 148 -11.15 6.08 9.58
N THR A 149 -11.04 6.48 8.31
CA THR A 149 -12.08 7.23 7.61
C THR A 149 -12.47 6.47 6.33
N PRO A 150 -13.72 6.03 6.19
CA PRO A 150 -14.15 5.29 5.00
C PRO A 150 -14.04 6.16 3.74
N PRO A 151 -13.95 5.56 2.54
CA PRO A 151 -13.96 6.33 1.31
C PRO A 151 -15.28 7.10 1.12
N PRO A 152 -15.29 8.17 0.33
CA PRO A 152 -16.52 8.87 -0.05
C PRO A 152 -17.56 7.94 -0.67
N ALA A 153 -18.84 8.27 -0.52
CA ALA A 153 -19.95 7.42 -0.96
C ALA A 153 -19.91 7.04 -2.45
N HIS A 154 -19.34 7.89 -3.32
CA HIS A 154 -19.21 7.64 -4.75
C HIS A 154 -18.11 6.62 -5.10
N VAL A 155 -17.12 6.44 -4.23
CA VAL A 155 -16.08 5.39 -4.36
C VAL A 155 -16.60 4.06 -3.82
N GLY A 156 -17.36 4.10 -2.73
CA GLY A 156 -17.83 2.91 -2.02
C GLY A 156 -16.83 2.39 -0.98
N PRO A 157 -17.23 1.42 -0.14
CA PRO A 157 -16.44 0.99 1.02
C PRO A 157 -15.29 0.02 0.69
N SER A 158 -15.22 -0.47 -0.55
CA SER A 158 -14.35 -1.57 -0.98
C SER A 158 -13.89 -1.35 -2.41
N PHE A 159 -12.74 -1.90 -2.78
CA PHE A 159 -12.14 -1.72 -4.11
C PHE A 159 -12.26 -2.99 -4.95
N ALA A 160 -12.42 -2.85 -6.26
CA ALA A 160 -12.43 -3.98 -7.19
C ALA A 160 -11.01 -4.49 -7.51
N ILE A 161 -10.21 -4.76 -6.47
CA ILE A 161 -8.79 -5.14 -6.58
C ILE A 161 -8.61 -6.55 -6.02
N PRO A 162 -8.06 -7.52 -6.78
CA PRO A 162 -7.65 -8.81 -6.23
C PRO A 162 -6.69 -8.63 -5.04
N MET A 163 -7.07 -9.19 -3.88
CA MET A 163 -6.29 -9.05 -2.65
C MET A 163 -5.66 -10.35 -2.20
N GLN A 164 -4.43 -10.24 -1.69
CA GLN A 164 -3.79 -11.27 -0.89
C GLN A 164 -3.46 -10.72 0.49
N ALA A 165 -3.96 -11.36 1.52
CA ALA A 165 -3.52 -11.15 2.89
C ALA A 165 -2.56 -12.25 3.30
N ARG A 166 -1.55 -11.89 4.09
CA ARG A 166 -0.51 -12.82 4.50
C ARG A 166 -0.19 -12.65 5.98
N VAL A 167 -0.31 -13.74 6.73
CA VAL A 167 0.08 -13.83 8.14
C VAL A 167 1.43 -14.53 8.24
N LEU A 168 2.27 -14.14 9.18
CA LEU A 168 3.58 -14.77 9.39
C LEU A 168 3.50 -15.74 10.57
N SER A 169 3.92 -16.97 10.35
CA SER A 169 3.79 -18.11 11.29
C SER A 169 4.38 -17.86 12.69
N LYS A 170 5.37 -16.96 12.80
CA LYS A 170 6.04 -16.58 14.06
C LYS A 170 5.82 -15.11 14.42
N ASP A 171 4.86 -14.42 13.81
CA ASP A 171 4.50 -13.05 14.21
C ASP A 171 3.93 -13.07 15.63
N CYS A 172 4.49 -12.28 16.55
CA CYS A 172 4.04 -12.22 17.93
C CYS A 172 2.75 -11.41 18.09
N ARG A 173 2.47 -10.47 17.19
CA ARG A 173 1.41 -9.45 17.29
C ARG A 173 0.24 -9.80 16.39
N CYS A 174 0.50 -9.90 15.09
CA CYS A 174 -0.53 -10.01 14.08
C CYS A 174 -0.85 -11.48 13.78
N LYS A 175 -2.05 -11.89 14.15
CA LYS A 175 -2.59 -13.25 13.95
C LYS A 175 -3.56 -13.32 12.78
N LYS A 176 -3.86 -14.54 12.33
CA LYS A 176 -4.75 -14.82 11.19
C LYS A 176 -6.05 -14.01 11.20
N HIS A 177 -6.75 -13.96 12.35
CA HIS A 177 -8.04 -13.24 12.47
C HIS A 177 -7.91 -11.73 12.19
N HIS A 178 -6.76 -11.11 12.51
CA HIS A 178 -6.51 -9.70 12.17
C HIS A 178 -6.42 -9.49 10.65
N LEU A 179 -5.82 -10.46 9.95
CA LEU A 179 -5.63 -10.40 8.50
C LEU A 179 -6.89 -10.80 7.74
N GLU A 180 -7.75 -11.65 8.31
CA GLU A 180 -9.07 -12.00 7.75
C GLU A 180 -9.98 -10.77 7.60
N LEU A 181 -9.84 -9.76 8.47
CA LEU A 181 -10.60 -8.51 8.40
C LEU A 181 -10.34 -7.74 7.09
N TRP A 182 -9.20 -7.93 6.42
CA TRP A 182 -8.92 -7.26 5.15
C TRP A 182 -9.88 -7.67 4.02
N LYS A 183 -10.54 -8.82 4.14
CA LYS A 183 -11.50 -9.32 3.13
C LYS A 183 -12.58 -8.31 2.77
N ARG A 184 -13.00 -7.45 3.72
CA ARG A 184 -14.04 -6.43 3.48
C ARG A 184 -13.59 -5.27 2.59
N PHE A 185 -12.30 -5.11 2.34
CA PHE A 185 -11.77 -4.01 1.52
C PHE A 185 -11.71 -4.32 0.03
N THR A 186 -12.10 -5.53 -0.37
CA THR A 186 -12.20 -5.90 -1.78
C THR A 186 -13.57 -6.46 -2.13
N THR A 187 -14.03 -6.16 -3.34
CA THR A 187 -15.17 -6.84 -3.98
C THR A 187 -14.72 -7.93 -4.97
N ALA A 188 -13.41 -8.06 -5.20
CA ALA A 188 -12.80 -9.08 -6.06
C ALA A 188 -12.40 -10.32 -5.24
N SER A 189 -11.42 -11.09 -5.72
CA SER A 189 -10.90 -12.24 -4.99
C SER A 189 -10.12 -11.81 -3.75
N PHE A 190 -10.24 -12.61 -2.69
CA PHE A 190 -9.44 -12.49 -1.47
C PHE A 190 -8.85 -13.85 -1.11
N GLU A 191 -7.53 -13.90 -0.98
CA GLU A 191 -6.81 -15.08 -0.51
C GLU A 191 -6.04 -14.73 0.77
N LEU A 192 -6.03 -15.65 1.75
CA LEU A 192 -5.24 -15.51 2.97
C LEU A 192 -4.30 -16.71 3.10
N GLU A 193 -3.01 -16.43 3.16
CA GLU A 193 -1.95 -17.42 3.27
C GLU A 193 -1.11 -17.20 4.53
N GLU A 194 -0.60 -18.28 5.10
CA GLU A 194 0.41 -18.23 6.16
C GLU A 194 1.80 -18.44 5.56
N MET A 195 2.74 -17.58 5.92
CA MET A 195 4.12 -17.61 5.42
C MET A 195 5.11 -17.85 6.56
N PRO A 196 6.28 -18.47 6.30
CA PRO A 196 7.31 -18.64 7.31
C PRO A 196 7.91 -17.29 7.74
N GLY A 197 8.30 -17.19 9.01
CA GLY A 197 8.99 -16.02 9.55
C GLY A 197 8.25 -15.31 10.67
N ASN A 198 8.94 -14.37 11.32
CA ASN A 198 8.39 -13.47 12.33
C ASN A 198 7.98 -12.13 11.70
N HIS A 199 7.55 -11.13 12.48
CA HIS A 199 7.11 -9.85 11.93
C HIS A 199 8.15 -9.20 11.00
N LEU A 200 9.44 -9.29 11.35
CA LEU A 200 10.57 -8.77 10.55
C LEU A 200 11.25 -9.86 9.71
N PHE A 201 10.47 -10.76 9.11
CA PHE A 201 10.96 -11.88 8.29
C PHE A 201 11.94 -11.48 7.18
N PHE A 202 11.96 -10.22 6.74
CA PHE A 202 12.90 -9.72 5.73
C PHE A 202 14.37 -9.90 6.11
N TYR A 203 14.69 -10.01 7.41
CA TYR A 203 16.04 -10.30 7.89
C TYR A 203 16.38 -11.80 7.88
N ASP A 204 15.39 -12.67 7.72
CA ASP A 204 15.57 -14.12 7.52
C ASP A 204 15.58 -14.42 6.02
N VAL A 205 16.77 -14.69 5.46
CA VAL A 205 16.99 -14.84 4.01
C VAL A 205 16.06 -15.91 3.39
N PRO A 206 15.98 -17.16 3.91
CA PRO A 206 15.00 -18.13 3.45
C PRO A 206 13.56 -17.63 3.43
N ALA A 207 13.09 -17.01 4.53
CA ALA A 207 11.71 -16.52 4.63
C ALA A 207 11.43 -15.39 3.63
N ARG A 208 12.36 -14.44 3.50
CA ARG A 208 12.32 -13.36 2.52
C ARG A 208 12.28 -13.90 1.08
N ASP A 209 13.11 -14.88 0.77
CA ASP A 209 13.18 -15.42 -0.59
C ASP A 209 11.89 -16.18 -0.96
N GLU A 210 11.33 -16.94 -0.01
CA GLU A 210 10.02 -17.58 -0.18
C GLU A 210 8.90 -16.55 -0.35
N TRP A 211 8.93 -15.48 0.44
CA TRP A 211 8.01 -14.36 0.31
C TRP A 211 8.04 -13.72 -1.07
N MET A 212 9.23 -13.36 -1.56
CA MET A 212 9.37 -12.74 -2.88
C MET A 212 8.89 -13.68 -3.98
N LYS A 213 9.26 -14.98 -3.92
CA LYS A 213 8.79 -15.98 -4.89
C LYS A 213 7.26 -16.13 -4.89
N SER A 214 6.62 -16.11 -3.73
CA SER A 214 5.16 -16.21 -3.64
C SER A 214 4.45 -14.99 -4.26
N ILE A 215 5.03 -13.78 -4.17
CA ILE A 215 4.51 -12.60 -4.88
C ILE A 215 4.56 -12.83 -6.39
N LEU A 216 5.74 -13.22 -6.91
CA LEU A 216 5.94 -13.40 -8.36
C LEU A 216 4.99 -14.45 -8.95
N LYS A 217 4.74 -15.56 -8.23
CA LYS A 217 3.80 -16.62 -8.67
C LYS A 217 2.35 -16.15 -8.81
N LYS A 218 2.00 -15.01 -8.22
CA LYS A 218 0.64 -14.53 -8.13
C LYS A 218 0.41 -13.23 -8.90
N LEU A 219 1.45 -12.63 -9.49
CA LEU A 219 1.26 -11.44 -10.31
C LEU A 219 0.36 -11.80 -11.50
N PRO A 220 -0.66 -10.98 -11.82
CA PRO A 220 -1.54 -11.26 -12.95
C PRO A 220 -0.78 -11.11 -14.28
N THR A 221 -1.29 -11.71 -15.35
CA THR A 221 -0.88 -11.31 -16.72
C THR A 221 -1.25 -9.84 -16.92
N PRO A 222 -0.40 -8.96 -17.49
CA PRO A 222 0.80 -9.21 -18.29
C PRO A 222 2.14 -8.94 -17.58
N PHE A 223 2.20 -8.89 -16.24
CA PHE A 223 3.45 -8.58 -15.52
C PHE A 223 4.62 -9.50 -15.88
N PHE A 224 4.31 -10.71 -16.33
CA PHE A 224 5.23 -11.57 -17.05
C PHE A 224 4.67 -11.85 -18.44
N PRO A 225 5.38 -11.54 -19.53
CA PRO A 225 5.14 -12.26 -20.78
C PRO A 225 5.37 -13.75 -20.50
N GLU A 226 4.55 -14.62 -21.08
CA GLU A 226 4.48 -16.07 -20.82
C GLU A 226 5.84 -16.81 -20.85
N ALA A 227 6.89 -16.19 -21.37
CA ALA A 227 8.26 -16.71 -21.49
C ALA A 227 9.16 -16.54 -20.25
N CYS A 228 8.71 -15.94 -19.14
CA CYS A 228 9.55 -15.73 -17.94
C CYS A 228 9.25 -16.68 -16.78
N ILE A 229 8.38 -17.68 -16.98
CA ILE A 229 8.03 -18.68 -15.96
C ILE A 229 8.59 -20.05 -16.41
N ASP A 230 9.91 -20.21 -16.31
CA ASP A 230 10.60 -21.51 -16.34
C ASP A 230 11.71 -21.53 -15.26
#